data_AF-A0A7U6QPU3-F1
#
_entry.id   AF-A0A7U6QPU3-F1
#
_cell.length_a   1.000
_cell.length_b   1.000
_cell.length_c   1.000
_cell.angle_alpha   90.00
_cell.angle_beta   90.00
_cell.angle_gamma   90.00
#
_symmetry.space_group_name_H-M   'P 1'
#
loop_
_entity.id
_entity.type
_entity.pdbx_description
1 polymer ?
#
loop_
_entity_poly.entity_id
_entity_poly.type
_entity_poly.pdbx_seq_one_letter_code
_entity_poly.pdbx_strand_id
1 'polypeptide(L)'
;MQLKPIADVLNPLNLNSPDLEMLRPDERRYTTLLMQPDGPIFASKERIGAFDQTKAKIKGKKFLETANERGATLAITPEYFFALGYLIRRYCRGLVPSDNALWVLGTESITQEGLESFKQQVSDLCIIIHEPLEDLPRDRHLLGTVALLFQTTHIDGTKKLIILIQFKTYPSRDDLFFEESVLRRGSVVYQFKGINGPLTAAVIICADAFALAELDPQSLSDFSNQSTLIHIQLNP
;
A
#
# COMPACT_ATOMS: atom_id res chain seq x y z
N MET A 1 -2.24 5.88 -15.62
CA MET A 1 -2.01 6.11 -14.17
C MET A 1 -2.29 7.57 -13.86
N GLN A 2 -2.95 7.88 -12.75
CA GLN A 2 -3.20 9.22 -12.23
C GLN A 2 -2.55 9.37 -10.85
N LEU A 3 -1.84 10.48 -10.64
CA LEU A 3 -1.32 10.84 -9.32
C LEU A 3 -2.40 11.56 -8.52
N LYS A 4 -2.64 11.11 -7.28
CA LYS A 4 -3.66 11.69 -6.41
C LYS A 4 -3.05 12.04 -5.04
N PRO A 5 -3.00 13.32 -4.66
CA PRO A 5 -2.68 13.70 -3.29
C PRO A 5 -3.58 12.98 -2.29
N ILE A 6 -3.01 12.44 -1.20
CA ILE A 6 -3.82 11.75 -0.18
C ILE A 6 -4.86 12.67 0.48
N ALA A 7 -4.59 13.98 0.54
CA ALA A 7 -5.53 14.96 1.09
C ALA A 7 -6.87 14.92 0.34
N ASP A 8 -6.85 14.67 -0.96
CA ASP A 8 -8.04 14.64 -1.81
C ASP A 8 -8.95 13.45 -1.51
N VAL A 9 -8.41 12.38 -0.88
CA VAL A 9 -9.21 11.24 -0.42
C VAL A 9 -9.54 11.28 1.07
N LEU A 10 -8.77 12.02 1.87
CA LEU A 10 -8.98 12.15 3.32
C LEU A 10 -9.97 13.28 3.67
N ASN A 11 -9.89 14.42 2.99
CA ASN A 11 -10.72 15.60 3.27
C ASN A 11 -12.23 15.30 3.16
N PRO A 12 -12.74 14.57 2.16
CA PRO A 12 -14.16 14.23 2.08
C PRO A 12 -14.66 13.38 3.27
N LEU A 13 -13.76 12.71 3.98
CA LEU A 13 -14.05 11.90 5.17
C LEU A 13 -13.80 12.68 6.48
N ASN A 14 -13.54 13.98 6.39
CA ASN A 14 -13.17 14.84 7.52
C ASN A 14 -11.94 14.32 8.27
N LEU A 15 -10.97 13.78 7.54
CA LEU A 15 -9.70 13.30 8.07
C LEU A 15 -8.58 14.27 7.70
N ASN A 16 -7.69 14.55 8.65
CA ASN A 16 -6.48 15.33 8.41
C ASN A 16 -5.46 14.50 7.60
N SER A 17 -4.56 15.19 6.90
CA SER A 17 -3.38 14.52 6.34
C SER A 17 -2.44 14.07 7.49
N PRO A 18 -1.83 12.88 7.41
CA PRO A 18 -0.91 12.39 8.42
C PRO A 18 0.40 13.19 8.43
N ASP A 19 0.94 13.43 9.63
CA ASP A 19 2.26 14.03 9.81
C ASP A 19 3.34 12.93 9.81
N LEU A 20 3.76 12.50 8.62
CA LEU A 20 4.75 11.43 8.49
C LEU A 20 6.16 11.95 8.77
N GLU A 21 6.87 11.27 9.68
CA GLU A 21 8.22 11.67 10.10
C GLU A 21 9.22 11.70 8.94
N MET A 22 9.12 10.74 8.02
CA MET A 22 9.99 10.66 6.84
C MET A 22 9.82 11.83 5.85
N LEU A 23 8.77 12.64 5.99
CA LEU A 23 8.45 13.79 5.13
C LEU A 23 8.72 15.14 5.82
N ARG A 24 9.32 15.14 7.00
CA ARG A 24 9.73 16.38 7.69
C ARG A 24 11.09 16.82 7.14
N PRO A 25 11.23 18.04 6.62
CA PRO A 25 12.49 18.54 6.07
C PRO A 25 13.43 19.02 7.18
N ASP A 26 13.81 18.12 8.09
CA ASP A 26 14.72 18.41 9.20
C ASP A 26 15.87 17.38 9.25
N GLU A 27 16.78 17.54 10.22
CA GLU A 27 17.96 16.69 10.40
C GLU A 27 17.69 15.41 11.23
N ARG A 28 16.44 15.19 11.65
CA ARG A 28 16.10 14.03 12.48
C ARG A 28 16.18 12.76 11.66
N ARG A 29 16.73 11.72 12.28
CA ARG A 29 16.79 10.39 11.68
C ARG A 29 15.48 9.66 11.91
N TYR A 30 15.08 8.87 10.93
CA TYR A 30 13.93 8.01 11.01
C TYR A 30 14.33 6.56 10.72
N THR A 31 13.58 5.59 11.25
CA THR A 31 13.92 4.16 11.17
C THR A 31 13.12 3.49 10.07
N THR A 32 13.82 2.93 9.09
CA THR A 32 13.20 2.13 8.02
C THR A 32 13.48 0.64 8.21
N LEU A 33 12.45 -0.19 8.05
CA LEU A 33 12.57 -1.63 7.89
C LEU A 33 12.08 -2.05 6.51
N LEU A 34 12.93 -2.79 5.80
CA LEU A 34 12.65 -3.33 4.47
C LEU A 34 12.70 -4.85 4.56
N MET A 35 11.63 -5.52 4.12
CA MET A 35 11.57 -6.97 4.05
C MET A 35 11.84 -7.44 2.62
N GLN A 36 12.75 -8.40 2.47
CA GLN A 36 12.96 -9.13 1.22
C GLN A 36 12.92 -10.64 1.52
N PRO A 37 11.75 -11.28 1.48
CA PRO A 37 11.62 -12.70 1.70
C PRO A 37 11.97 -13.49 0.45
N ASP A 38 12.78 -14.52 0.64
CA ASP A 38 12.94 -15.60 -0.33
C ASP A 38 11.73 -16.56 -0.31
N GLY A 39 11.42 -17.12 -1.48
CA GLY A 39 10.45 -18.17 -1.71
C GLY A 39 9.68 -18.04 -3.04
N PRO A 40 9.14 -19.15 -3.56
CA PRO A 40 8.40 -19.12 -4.81
C PRO A 40 7.08 -18.36 -4.66
N ILE A 41 6.68 -17.71 -5.75
CA ILE A 41 5.35 -17.11 -5.92
C ILE A 41 4.40 -18.18 -6.45
N PHE A 42 3.19 -18.20 -5.89
CA PHE A 42 2.08 -18.94 -6.45
C PHE A 42 1.21 -18.00 -7.27
N ALA A 43 0.88 -18.42 -8.49
CA ALA A 43 -0.02 -17.69 -9.38
C ALA A 43 -1.06 -18.66 -9.95
N SER A 44 -2.34 -18.35 -9.73
CA SER A 44 -3.48 -19.03 -10.32
C SER A 44 -4.57 -18.00 -10.61
N LYS A 45 -5.65 -18.43 -11.27
CA LYS A 45 -6.78 -17.53 -11.54
C LYS A 45 -7.41 -17.04 -10.23
N GLU A 46 -7.25 -17.75 -9.13
CA GLU A 46 -7.87 -17.43 -7.85
C GLU A 46 -7.01 -16.49 -7.01
N ARG A 47 -5.67 -16.55 -7.14
CA ARG A 47 -4.75 -15.68 -6.40
C ARG A 47 -3.35 -15.62 -7.02
N ILE A 48 -2.66 -14.52 -6.75
CA ILE A 48 -1.22 -14.34 -6.87
C ILE A 48 -0.68 -13.98 -5.48
N GLY A 49 0.30 -14.72 -4.98
CA GLY A 49 0.76 -14.57 -3.61
C GLY A 49 1.89 -15.51 -3.22
N ALA A 50 2.17 -15.62 -1.92
CA ALA A 50 3.18 -16.54 -1.44
C ALA A 50 2.75 -18.00 -1.70
N PHE A 51 3.69 -18.84 -2.14
CA PHE A 51 3.43 -20.27 -2.29
C PHE A 51 3.15 -20.94 -0.93
N ASP A 52 4.06 -20.75 0.04
CA ASP A 52 3.86 -21.17 1.42
C ASP A 52 3.26 -20.03 2.25
N GLN A 53 1.93 -19.99 2.28
CA GLN A 53 1.19 -19.00 3.06
C GLN A 53 1.47 -19.08 4.56
N THR A 54 1.76 -20.26 5.10
CA THR A 54 2.01 -20.42 6.55
C THR A 54 3.33 -19.75 6.92
N LYS A 55 4.38 -20.02 6.14
CA LYS A 55 5.70 -19.38 6.31
C LYS A 55 5.62 -17.87 6.08
N ALA A 56 4.89 -17.42 5.04
CA ALA A 56 4.68 -15.99 4.79
C ALA A 56 3.97 -15.30 5.96
N LYS A 57 2.92 -15.92 6.52
CA LYS A 57 2.21 -15.40 7.71
C LYS A 57 3.14 -15.27 8.91
N ILE A 58 3.96 -16.28 9.20
CA ILE A 58 4.89 -16.25 10.34
C ILE A 58 5.95 -15.15 10.15
N LYS A 59 6.57 -15.08 8.95
CA LYS A 59 7.58 -14.06 8.64
C LYS A 59 6.99 -12.65 8.71
N GLY A 60 5.84 -12.44 8.08
CA GLY A 60 5.16 -11.14 8.06
C GLY A 60 4.75 -10.68 9.46
N LYS A 61 4.26 -11.60 10.31
CA LYS A 61 4.01 -11.32 11.72
C LYS A 61 5.25 -10.81 12.43
N LYS A 62 6.36 -11.56 12.33
CA LYS A 62 7.58 -11.22 13.06
C LYS A 62 8.18 -9.91 12.54
N PHE A 63 8.06 -9.64 11.24
CA PHE A 63 8.44 -8.36 10.65
C PHE A 63 7.68 -7.20 11.28
N LEU A 64 6.35 -7.29 11.38
CA LEU A 64 5.53 -6.21 11.95
C LEU A 64 5.66 -6.09 13.49
N GLU A 65 5.89 -7.19 14.19
CA GLU A 65 6.34 -7.15 15.60
C GLU A 65 7.66 -6.39 15.72
N THR A 66 8.64 -6.68 14.85
CA THR A 66 9.95 -5.99 14.83
C THR A 66 9.81 -4.51 14.47
N ALA A 67 8.92 -4.17 13.54
CA ALA A 67 8.61 -2.79 13.17
C ALA A 67 8.07 -2.01 14.36
N ASN A 68 7.14 -2.60 15.12
CA ASN A 68 6.61 -1.99 16.32
C ASN A 68 7.65 -1.89 17.44
N GLU A 69 8.38 -2.99 17.73
CA GLU A 69 9.43 -3.06 18.75
C GLU A 69 10.55 -2.03 18.52
N ARG A 70 10.89 -1.74 17.25
CA ARG A 70 11.94 -0.79 16.88
C ARG A 70 11.45 0.64 16.60
N GLY A 71 10.15 0.89 16.72
CA GLY A 71 9.57 2.19 16.35
C GLY A 71 9.86 2.56 14.90
N ALA A 72 9.73 1.61 13.97
CA ALA A 72 9.95 1.86 12.55
C ALA A 72 8.92 2.87 12.03
N THR A 73 9.42 4.01 11.55
CA THR A 73 8.63 5.08 10.94
C THR A 73 8.27 4.76 9.49
N LEU A 74 9.03 3.86 8.86
CA LEU A 74 8.74 3.30 7.55
C LEU A 74 8.95 1.78 7.59
N ALA A 75 7.90 1.01 7.37
CA ALA A 75 7.99 -0.45 7.30
C ALA A 75 7.45 -0.93 5.96
N ILE A 76 8.29 -1.60 5.17
CA ILE A 76 7.97 -1.95 3.79
C ILE A 76 8.09 -3.46 3.59
N THR A 77 7.07 -4.04 2.96
CA THR A 77 7.09 -5.42 2.48
C THR A 77 6.81 -5.48 0.98
N PRO A 78 7.30 -6.53 0.29
CA PRO A 78 7.21 -6.58 -1.15
C PRO A 78 5.80 -6.92 -1.62
N GLU A 79 5.57 -6.72 -2.91
CA GLU A 79 4.38 -7.16 -3.63
C GLU A 79 4.05 -8.65 -3.35
N TYR A 80 2.77 -9.04 -3.41
CA TYR A 80 2.35 -10.45 -3.33
C TYR A 80 2.75 -11.20 -2.05
N PHE A 81 2.98 -10.48 -0.96
CA PHE A 81 3.45 -11.07 0.28
C PHE A 81 2.35 -11.27 1.34
N PHE A 82 1.65 -10.22 1.74
CA PHE A 82 0.64 -10.32 2.82
C PHE A 82 -0.74 -10.70 2.32
N ALA A 83 -1.33 -11.78 2.84
CA ALA A 83 -2.77 -11.99 2.67
C ALA A 83 -3.56 -10.90 3.43
N LEU A 84 -4.39 -10.11 2.75
CA LEU A 84 -5.23 -9.06 3.38
C LEU A 84 -6.07 -9.61 4.54
N GLY A 85 -6.63 -10.81 4.41
CA GLY A 85 -7.37 -11.48 5.47
C GLY A 85 -6.54 -11.78 6.74
N TYR A 86 -5.21 -11.90 6.61
CA TYR A 86 -4.31 -12.01 7.76
C TYR A 86 -4.17 -10.68 8.51
N LEU A 87 -4.35 -9.53 7.81
CA LEU A 87 -4.24 -8.24 8.46
C LEU A 87 -5.31 -8.05 9.56
N ILE A 88 -6.52 -8.57 9.30
CA ILE A 88 -7.75 -8.45 10.10
C ILE A 88 -7.56 -8.83 11.57
N ARG A 89 -6.88 -9.95 11.85
CA ARG A 89 -6.91 -10.55 13.21
C ARG A 89 -5.79 -10.11 14.14
N ARG A 90 -4.69 -9.58 13.60
CA ARG A 90 -3.45 -9.36 14.36
C ARG A 90 -3.06 -7.89 14.47
N TYR A 91 -3.25 -7.08 13.42
CA TYR A 91 -2.73 -5.71 13.39
C TYR A 91 -3.69 -4.71 14.01
N CYS A 92 -4.95 -4.78 13.62
CA CYS A 92 -6.00 -3.90 14.16
C CYS A 92 -6.26 -4.05 15.68
N ARG A 93 -5.61 -5.01 16.36
CA ARG A 93 -5.70 -5.22 17.81
C ARG A 93 -4.42 -4.87 18.59
N GLY A 94 -3.42 -4.23 17.95
CA GLY A 94 -2.26 -3.68 18.69
C GLY A 94 -0.92 -3.65 17.95
N LEU A 95 -0.84 -4.15 16.71
CA LEU A 95 0.34 -3.98 15.86
C LEU A 95 -0.02 -3.00 14.75
N VAL A 96 0.03 -1.71 15.08
CA VAL A 96 -0.30 -0.60 14.17
C VAL A 96 0.90 0.34 14.07
N PRO A 97 1.06 1.08 12.96
CA PRO A 97 2.08 2.14 12.87
C PRO A 97 1.88 3.19 13.97
N SER A 98 2.95 3.84 14.44
CA SER A 98 2.84 5.03 15.29
C SER A 98 2.20 6.21 14.54
N ASP A 99 1.83 7.28 15.27
CA ASP A 99 1.11 8.45 14.72
C ASP A 99 1.78 9.10 13.49
N ASN A 100 3.09 8.95 13.37
CA ASN A 100 3.95 9.56 12.37
C ASN A 100 4.62 8.54 11.43
N ALA A 101 4.17 7.28 11.46
CA ALA A 101 4.74 6.20 10.66
C ALA A 101 3.84 5.82 9.47
N LEU A 102 4.49 5.33 8.42
CA LEU A 102 3.85 4.74 7.25
C LEU A 102 4.29 3.28 7.11
N TRP A 103 3.32 2.36 7.11
CA TRP A 103 3.57 0.96 6.79
C TRP A 103 3.06 0.67 5.38
N VAL A 104 3.96 0.26 4.51
CA VAL A 104 3.70 -0.08 3.09
C VAL A 104 3.70 -1.59 2.95
N LEU A 105 2.51 -2.17 2.94
CA LEU A 105 2.32 -3.62 3.00
C LEU A 105 1.89 -4.16 1.63
N GLY A 106 2.82 -4.70 0.86
CA GLY A 106 2.47 -5.38 -0.39
C GLY A 106 1.66 -6.63 -0.09
N THR A 107 0.49 -6.75 -0.73
CA THR A 107 -0.46 -7.82 -0.43
C THR A 107 -0.49 -8.86 -1.53
N GLU A 108 -0.95 -10.07 -1.19
CA GLU A 108 -1.46 -11.01 -2.17
C GLU A 108 -2.61 -10.35 -2.97
N SER A 109 -2.84 -10.84 -4.19
CA SER A 109 -3.98 -10.38 -4.97
C SER A 109 -5.30 -10.75 -4.27
N ILE A 110 -6.34 -9.97 -4.50
CA ILE A 110 -7.67 -10.19 -3.92
C ILE A 110 -8.77 -10.02 -4.97
N THR A 111 -9.89 -10.71 -4.81
CA THR A 111 -11.09 -10.43 -5.61
C THR A 111 -11.86 -9.24 -5.03
N GLN A 112 -12.76 -8.64 -5.82
CA GLN A 112 -13.67 -7.62 -5.32
C GLN A 112 -14.51 -8.13 -4.12
N GLU A 113 -15.02 -9.35 -4.20
CA GLU A 113 -15.77 -9.98 -3.09
C GLU A 113 -14.90 -10.16 -1.84
N GLY A 114 -13.65 -10.58 -2.02
CA GLY A 114 -12.68 -10.69 -0.93
C GLY A 114 -12.39 -9.35 -0.27
N LEU A 115 -12.27 -8.28 -1.07
CA LEU A 115 -12.07 -6.92 -0.57
C LEU A 115 -13.28 -6.40 0.21
N GLU A 116 -14.49 -6.63 -0.29
CA GLU A 116 -15.72 -6.25 0.44
C GLU A 116 -15.87 -7.04 1.75
N SER A 117 -15.55 -8.34 1.74
CA SER A 117 -15.51 -9.14 2.96
C SER A 117 -14.47 -8.62 3.96
N PHE A 118 -13.28 -8.25 3.48
CA PHE A 118 -12.24 -7.63 4.28
C PHE A 118 -12.74 -6.33 4.92
N LYS A 119 -13.38 -5.45 4.13
CA LYS A 119 -13.93 -4.17 4.61
C LYS A 119 -14.93 -4.34 5.73
N GLN A 120 -15.87 -5.28 5.60
CA GLN A 120 -16.87 -5.56 6.63
C GLN A 120 -16.21 -6.03 7.93
N GLN A 121 -15.21 -6.92 7.83
CA GLN A 121 -14.55 -7.55 8.97
C GLN A 121 -13.70 -6.60 9.85
N VAL A 122 -13.32 -5.43 9.34
CA VAL A 122 -12.49 -4.46 10.08
C VAL A 122 -13.13 -3.08 10.23
N SER A 123 -14.42 -2.98 9.90
CA SER A 123 -15.18 -1.71 9.88
C SER A 123 -15.25 -1.00 11.23
N ASP A 124 -15.14 -1.74 12.34
CA ASP A 124 -15.07 -1.22 13.71
C ASP A 124 -13.66 -0.79 14.14
N LEU A 125 -12.63 -1.18 13.39
CA LEU A 125 -11.24 -1.01 13.79
C LEU A 125 -10.49 0.06 12.98
N CYS A 126 -10.83 0.23 11.71
CA CYS A 126 -10.14 1.14 10.81
C CYS A 126 -11.05 1.64 9.68
N ILE A 127 -10.61 2.72 9.04
CA ILE A 127 -11.24 3.24 7.82
C ILE A 127 -10.44 2.71 6.63
N ILE A 128 -11.13 2.03 5.71
CA ILE A 128 -10.54 1.57 4.45
C ILE A 128 -10.90 2.55 3.34
N ILE A 129 -9.89 2.96 2.58
CA ILE A 129 -10.02 3.87 1.44
C ILE A 129 -9.41 3.20 0.22
N HIS A 130 -10.07 3.27 -0.92
CA HIS A 130 -9.55 2.85 -2.22
C HIS A 130 -10.27 3.63 -3.33
N GLU A 131 -9.75 3.60 -4.56
CA GLU A 131 -10.48 4.14 -5.71
C GLU A 131 -11.79 3.36 -5.97
N PRO A 132 -12.86 3.99 -6.47
CA PRO A 132 -14.13 3.31 -6.70
C PRO A 132 -13.97 2.14 -7.68
N LEU A 133 -14.38 0.93 -7.27
CA LEU A 133 -14.22 -0.26 -8.11
C LEU A 133 -15.13 -0.22 -9.33
N GLU A 134 -16.22 0.53 -9.28
CA GLU A 134 -17.14 0.78 -10.39
C GLU A 134 -16.50 1.52 -11.56
N ASP A 135 -15.48 2.34 -11.30
CA ASP A 135 -14.76 3.13 -12.31
C ASP A 135 -13.67 2.30 -13.02
N LEU A 136 -13.30 1.15 -12.45
CA LEU A 136 -12.28 0.27 -13.01
C LEU A 136 -12.85 -0.64 -14.12
N PRO A 137 -12.07 -0.94 -15.18
CA PRO A 137 -12.46 -1.92 -16.20
C PRO A 137 -12.87 -3.26 -15.58
N ARG A 138 -13.97 -3.87 -16.05
CA ARG A 138 -14.48 -5.17 -15.54
C ARG A 138 -14.03 -6.37 -16.38
N ASP A 139 -12.89 -6.24 -17.04
CA ASP A 139 -12.32 -7.21 -17.98
C ASP A 139 -11.61 -8.38 -17.28
N ARG A 140 -11.21 -8.18 -16.03
CA ARG A 140 -10.40 -9.09 -15.21
C ARG A 140 -10.88 -9.03 -13.75
N HIS A 141 -10.47 -9.98 -12.91
CA HIS A 141 -11.11 -10.20 -11.60
C HIS A 141 -10.15 -10.17 -10.39
N LEU A 142 -8.84 -10.27 -10.57
CA LEU A 142 -7.87 -10.14 -9.47
C LEU A 142 -7.36 -8.70 -9.35
N LEU A 143 -7.34 -8.16 -8.14
CA LEU A 143 -6.74 -6.88 -7.80
C LEU A 143 -5.39 -7.15 -7.13
N GLY A 144 -4.29 -6.71 -7.75
CA GLY A 144 -2.99 -6.61 -7.09
C GLY A 144 -2.97 -5.34 -6.24
N THR A 145 -2.54 -5.43 -4.98
CA THR A 145 -2.71 -4.29 -4.06
C THR A 145 -1.50 -4.06 -3.15
N VAL A 146 -1.35 -2.82 -2.72
CA VAL A 146 -0.57 -2.43 -1.55
C VAL A 146 -1.48 -1.77 -0.54
N ALA A 147 -1.36 -2.18 0.72
CA ALA A 147 -2.05 -1.57 1.85
C ALA A 147 -1.11 -0.56 2.52
N LEU A 148 -1.48 0.72 2.45
CA LEU A 148 -0.76 1.83 3.06
C LEU A 148 -1.43 2.12 4.41
N LEU A 149 -0.79 1.67 5.49
CA LEU A 149 -1.28 1.79 6.86
C LEU A 149 -0.65 3.00 7.53
N PHE A 150 -1.47 3.88 8.09
CA PHE A 150 -1.04 5.04 8.86
C PHE A 150 -2.13 5.47 9.83
N GLN A 151 -1.75 6.22 10.86
CA GLN A 151 -2.70 6.88 11.76
C GLN A 151 -2.90 8.33 11.34
N THR A 152 -4.12 8.83 11.52
CA THR A 152 -4.43 10.26 11.38
C THR A 152 -5.50 10.65 12.41
N THR A 153 -5.92 11.91 12.38
CA THR A 153 -7.01 12.43 13.20
C THR A 153 -8.20 12.83 12.33
N HIS A 154 -9.40 12.57 12.83
CA HIS A 154 -10.60 13.25 12.38
C HIS A 154 -10.53 14.73 12.78
N ILE A 155 -11.28 15.60 12.12
CA ILE A 155 -11.30 17.06 12.41
C ILE A 155 -11.65 17.39 13.87
N ASP A 156 -12.33 16.50 14.59
CA ASP A 156 -12.64 16.64 16.02
C ASP A 156 -11.49 16.22 16.96
N GLY A 157 -10.35 15.81 16.40
CA GLY A 157 -9.18 15.35 17.14
C GLY A 157 -9.15 13.84 17.43
N THR A 158 -10.21 13.09 17.09
CA THR A 158 -10.26 11.65 17.33
C THR A 158 -9.26 10.91 16.44
N LYS A 159 -8.41 10.08 17.03
CA LYS A 159 -7.46 9.23 16.28
C LYS A 159 -8.20 8.18 15.44
N LYS A 160 -7.72 7.96 14.23
CA LYS A 160 -8.23 6.97 13.26
C LYS A 160 -7.07 6.22 12.63
N LEU A 161 -7.18 4.90 12.57
CA LEU A 161 -6.32 4.05 11.76
C LEU A 161 -6.89 4.01 10.34
N ILE A 162 -6.03 4.29 9.35
CA ILE A 162 -6.38 4.27 7.94
C ILE A 162 -5.66 3.11 7.26
N ILE A 163 -6.39 2.39 6.40
CA ILE A 163 -5.84 1.47 5.42
C ILE A 163 -6.20 2.00 4.05
N LEU A 164 -5.23 2.67 3.40
CA LEU A 164 -5.39 3.14 2.03
C LEU A 164 -4.88 2.04 1.08
N ILE A 165 -5.80 1.44 0.34
CA ILE A 165 -5.49 0.38 -0.62
C ILE A 165 -5.26 1.03 -1.97
N GLN A 166 -4.07 0.84 -2.52
CA GLN A 166 -3.73 1.20 -3.88
C GLN A 166 -3.70 -0.06 -4.73
N PHE A 167 -4.40 -0.02 -5.87
CA PHE A 167 -4.38 -1.11 -6.83
C PHE A 167 -3.22 -0.93 -7.81
N LYS A 168 -2.59 -2.05 -8.20
CA LYS A 168 -1.55 -2.09 -9.22
C LYS A 168 -2.12 -1.57 -10.53
N THR A 169 -1.42 -0.61 -11.14
CA THR A 169 -1.89 0.10 -12.34
C THR A 169 -1.38 -0.53 -13.62
N TYR A 170 -0.27 -1.27 -13.54
CA TYR A 170 0.37 -1.88 -14.69
C TYR A 170 0.77 -3.33 -14.40
N PRO A 171 0.27 -4.34 -15.15
CA PRO A 171 0.62 -5.74 -14.92
C PRO A 171 2.07 -6.01 -15.31
N SER A 172 2.74 -6.90 -14.57
CA SER A 172 4.00 -7.48 -14.99
C SER A 172 3.78 -8.42 -16.18
N ARG A 173 4.82 -8.57 -17.00
CA ARG A 173 4.84 -9.49 -18.13
C ARG A 173 5.86 -10.59 -17.85
N ASP A 174 5.36 -11.79 -17.65
CA ASP A 174 6.15 -13.03 -17.76
C ASP A 174 5.97 -13.63 -19.16
N ASP A 175 6.71 -14.69 -19.48
CA ASP A 175 6.63 -15.39 -20.77
C ASP A 175 5.23 -15.97 -21.05
N LEU A 176 4.38 -16.06 -20.03
CA LEU A 176 3.02 -16.60 -20.10
C LEU A 176 1.95 -15.49 -20.13
N PHE A 177 2.35 -14.22 -20.02
CA PHE A 177 1.48 -13.07 -19.82
C PHE A 177 0.43 -13.31 -18.72
N PHE A 178 0.81 -14.01 -17.66
CA PHE A 178 -0.14 -14.55 -16.70
C PHE A 178 -0.89 -13.44 -15.98
N GLU A 179 -0.17 -12.53 -15.33
CA GLU A 179 -0.75 -11.41 -14.60
C GLU A 179 -1.58 -10.50 -15.52
N GLU A 180 -1.07 -10.21 -16.71
CA GLU A 180 -1.79 -9.49 -17.77
C GLU A 180 -3.13 -10.16 -18.11
N SER A 181 -3.30 -11.47 -17.94
CA SER A 181 -4.56 -12.16 -18.22
C SER A 181 -5.60 -12.11 -17.09
N VAL A 182 -5.19 -11.82 -15.85
CA VAL A 182 -6.07 -11.93 -14.66
C VAL A 182 -6.16 -10.65 -13.81
N LEU A 183 -5.21 -9.72 -13.96
CA LEU A 183 -5.11 -8.51 -13.14
C LEU A 183 -6.04 -7.39 -13.64
N ARG A 184 -7.06 -7.10 -12.85
CA ARG A 184 -7.84 -5.88 -12.96
C ARG A 184 -7.00 -4.69 -12.50
N ARG A 185 -6.78 -3.75 -13.40
CA ARG A 185 -5.86 -2.63 -13.18
C ARG A 185 -6.53 -1.52 -12.37
N GLY A 186 -5.79 -0.98 -11.41
CA GLY A 186 -6.05 0.32 -10.80
C GLY A 186 -5.77 1.47 -11.74
N SER A 187 -6.17 2.67 -11.34
CA SER A 187 -5.88 3.89 -12.07
C SER A 187 -5.10 4.92 -11.26
N VAL A 188 -5.06 4.79 -9.93
CA VAL A 188 -4.53 5.81 -9.02
C VAL A 188 -3.23 5.38 -8.33
N VAL A 189 -2.27 6.30 -8.26
CA VAL A 189 -1.14 6.25 -7.31
C VAL A 189 -1.28 7.39 -6.32
N TYR A 190 -1.24 7.07 -5.03
CA TYR A 190 -1.41 8.06 -3.97
C TYR A 190 -0.08 8.72 -3.59
N GLN A 191 -0.10 10.05 -3.47
CA GLN A 191 1.06 10.84 -3.07
C GLN A 191 0.87 11.46 -1.69
N PHE A 192 1.75 11.11 -0.75
CA PHE A 192 1.89 11.74 0.55
C PHE A 192 2.71 13.02 0.40
N LYS A 193 2.33 14.08 1.12
CA LYS A 193 3.04 15.36 1.16
C LYS A 193 3.32 15.72 2.61
N GLY A 194 4.53 16.18 2.89
CA GLY A 194 4.88 16.71 4.21
C GLY A 194 4.04 17.95 4.53
N ILE A 195 3.60 18.08 5.80
CA ILE A 195 2.72 19.19 6.22
C ILE A 195 3.40 20.56 6.01
N ASN A 196 4.70 20.65 6.29
CA ASN A 196 5.45 21.91 6.33
C ASN A 196 6.64 21.94 5.36
N GLY A 197 6.56 21.23 4.24
CA GLY A 197 7.71 21.13 3.35
C GLY A 197 7.41 20.57 1.97
N PRO A 198 8.41 20.63 1.09
CA PRO A 198 8.29 20.16 -0.29
C PRO A 198 8.41 18.64 -0.43
N LEU A 199 8.76 17.92 0.65
CA LEU A 199 9.01 16.50 0.60
C LEU A 199 7.73 15.72 0.34
N THR A 200 7.80 14.78 -0.60
CA THR A 200 6.70 13.89 -0.94
C THR A 200 7.12 12.43 -0.90
N ALA A 201 6.13 11.53 -0.87
CA ALA A 201 6.38 10.11 -1.09
C ALA A 201 5.21 9.44 -1.82
N ALA A 202 5.52 8.44 -2.62
CA ALA A 202 4.54 7.63 -3.30
C ALA A 202 5.02 6.18 -3.37
N VAL A 203 4.07 5.27 -3.56
CA VAL A 203 4.35 3.83 -3.69
C VAL A 203 3.99 3.39 -5.10
N ILE A 204 4.86 2.62 -5.72
CA ILE A 204 4.59 1.93 -6.99
C ILE A 204 4.85 0.43 -6.84
N ILE A 205 4.06 -0.38 -7.54
CA ILE A 205 4.10 -1.83 -7.43
C ILE A 205 4.76 -2.43 -8.68
N CYS A 206 6.00 -2.91 -8.54
CA CYS A 206 6.78 -3.61 -9.58
C CYS A 206 6.67 -2.93 -10.96
N ALA A 207 5.87 -3.49 -11.87
CA ALA A 207 5.70 -3.03 -13.23
C ALA A 207 4.99 -1.67 -13.38
N ASP A 208 4.41 -1.12 -12.31
CA ASP A 208 3.94 0.28 -12.28
C ASP A 208 5.03 1.27 -12.71
N ALA A 209 6.31 0.92 -12.52
CA ALA A 209 7.44 1.73 -13.00
C ALA A 209 7.39 2.01 -14.51
N PHE A 210 6.84 1.09 -15.33
CA PHE A 210 6.71 1.28 -16.77
C PHE A 210 5.59 2.26 -17.13
N ALA A 211 4.56 2.38 -16.29
CA ALA A 211 3.48 3.34 -16.48
C ALA A 211 3.92 4.79 -16.21
N LEU A 212 5.04 5.00 -15.50
CA LEU A 212 5.57 6.35 -15.27
C LEU A 212 6.01 7.02 -16.57
N ALA A 213 6.44 6.24 -17.58
CA ALA A 213 6.80 6.75 -18.89
C ALA A 213 5.58 7.27 -19.69
N GLU A 214 4.36 6.91 -19.28
CA GLU A 214 3.12 7.35 -19.90
C GLU A 214 2.57 8.65 -19.28
N LEU A 215 3.18 9.14 -18.19
CA LEU A 215 2.82 10.41 -17.57
C LEU A 215 3.26 11.59 -18.45
N ASP A 216 2.48 12.66 -18.44
CA ASP A 216 2.93 13.92 -19.04
C ASP A 216 4.13 14.49 -18.25
N PRO A 217 4.99 15.31 -18.89
CA PRO A 217 6.21 15.82 -18.26
C PRO A 217 5.99 16.56 -16.94
N GLN A 218 4.85 17.26 -16.79
CA GLN A 218 4.55 17.98 -15.55
C GLN A 218 4.19 16.99 -14.43
N SER A 219 3.33 16.03 -14.70
CA SER A 219 2.99 14.97 -13.74
C SER A 219 4.22 14.17 -13.31
N LEU A 220 5.12 13.84 -14.24
CA LEU A 220 6.38 13.14 -13.92
C LEU A 220 7.30 13.99 -13.04
N SER A 221 7.39 15.30 -13.32
CA SER A 221 8.14 16.24 -12.48
C SER A 221 7.54 16.33 -11.08
N ASP A 222 6.21 16.47 -10.95
CA ASP A 222 5.50 16.54 -9.68
C ASP A 222 5.63 15.24 -8.87
N PHE A 223 5.78 14.11 -9.55
CA PHE A 223 6.00 12.80 -8.94
C PHE A 223 7.41 12.63 -8.36
N SER A 224 8.42 13.14 -9.06
CA SER A 224 9.83 12.83 -8.81
C SER A 224 10.58 13.92 -8.05
N ASN A 225 10.14 15.18 -8.14
CA ASN A 225 10.80 16.29 -7.49
C ASN A 225 10.68 16.19 -5.96
N GLN A 226 11.83 16.12 -5.26
CA GLN A 226 11.93 16.05 -3.80
C GLN A 226 11.04 14.94 -3.20
N SER A 227 11.00 13.80 -3.90
CA SER A 227 10.10 12.69 -3.62
C SER A 227 10.88 11.45 -3.20
N THR A 228 10.35 10.74 -2.20
CA THR A 228 10.74 9.37 -1.90
C THR A 228 9.85 8.41 -2.66
N LEU A 229 10.41 7.74 -3.67
CA LEU A 229 9.71 6.70 -4.42
C LEU A 229 9.93 5.33 -3.76
N ILE A 230 8.85 4.74 -3.25
CA ILE A 230 8.87 3.41 -2.66
C ILE A 230 8.43 2.41 -3.73
N HIS A 231 9.38 1.65 -4.25
CA HIS A 231 9.13 0.61 -5.24
C HIS A 231 9.07 -0.74 -4.55
N ILE A 232 7.87 -1.31 -4.44
CA ILE A 232 7.71 -2.66 -3.89
C ILE A 232 7.79 -3.67 -5.03
N GLN A 233 8.67 -4.66 -4.87
CA GLN A 233 8.84 -5.74 -5.82
C GLN A 233 9.20 -7.00 -5.06
N LEU A 234 8.54 -8.11 -5.38
CA LEU A 234 8.97 -9.42 -4.91
C LEU A 234 9.99 -9.96 -5.90
N ASN A 235 11.23 -10.05 -5.45
CA ASN A 235 12.33 -10.68 -6.17
C ASN A 235 12.49 -12.11 -5.63
N PRO A 236 11.88 -13.12 -6.29
CA PRO A 236 12.07 -14.52 -5.93
C PRO A 236 13.50 -15.01 -6.22
#